data_AF-F4CXQ2-F1
#
_entry.id   AF-F4CXQ2-F1
#
_cell.length_a   1.000
_cell.length_b   1.000
_cell.length_c   1.000
_cell.angle_alpha   90.00
_cell.angle_beta   90.00
_cell.angle_gamma   90.00
#
_symmetry.space_group_name_H-M   'P 1'
#
loop_
_entity.id
_entity.type
_entity.pdbx_description
1 polymer ?
#
loop_
_entity_poly.entity_id
_entity_poly.type
_entity_poly.pdbx_seq_one_letter_code
_entity_poly.pdbx_strand_id
1 'polypeptide(L)'
;MGVERMLFARPTEERISVTRVPVDATCPECGSTAVARYPVANYIGPRMVTKCQDCFHHLAVDVPADDDHWPPWRPATWGWSGTRAG
;
A
#
# COMPACT_ATOMS: atom_id res chain seq x y z
N MET A 1 24.98 19.21 -13.65
CA MET A 1 23.68 19.73 -14.14
C MET A 1 22.59 19.03 -13.35
N GLY A 2 21.84 19.80 -12.56
CA GLY A 2 21.14 19.36 -11.36
C GLY A 2 19.89 18.53 -11.61
N VAL A 3 19.90 17.33 -11.05
CA VAL A 3 18.71 16.55 -10.67
C VAL A 3 18.18 16.93 -9.29
N GLU A 4 18.78 17.93 -8.63
CA GLU A 4 18.47 18.41 -7.27
C GLU A 4 17.04 18.94 -7.08
N ARG A 5 16.25 19.02 -8.17
CA ARG A 5 14.85 19.44 -8.16
C ARG A 5 13.88 18.43 -8.78
N MET A 6 14.28 17.15 -8.90
CA MET A 6 13.31 16.07 -9.11
C MET A 6 12.69 15.69 -7.78
N LEU A 7 11.39 15.97 -7.62
CA LEU A 7 10.59 15.52 -6.47
C LEU A 7 10.51 13.98 -6.38
N PHE A 8 10.84 13.27 -7.47
CA PHE A 8 10.88 11.82 -7.56
C PHE A 8 12.23 11.40 -8.15
N ALA A 9 13.22 11.21 -7.27
CA ALA A 9 14.51 10.72 -7.69
C ALA A 9 14.38 9.34 -8.34
N ARG A 10 15.30 9.04 -9.26
CA ARG A 10 15.39 7.69 -9.84
C ARG A 10 15.64 6.69 -8.71
N PRO A 11 14.92 5.55 -8.66
CA PRO A 11 15.25 4.46 -7.76
C PRO A 11 16.72 4.05 -7.90
N THR A 12 17.39 3.84 -6.78
CA THR A 12 18.80 3.44 -6.72
C THR A 12 18.96 1.93 -6.59
N GLU A 13 17.93 1.26 -6.10
CA GLU A 13 17.89 -0.18 -5.89
C GLU A 13 17.68 -0.89 -7.23
N GLU A 14 18.32 -2.06 -7.39
CA GLU A 14 18.17 -2.90 -8.58
C GLU A 14 16.73 -3.42 -8.73
N ARG A 15 16.00 -3.59 -7.61
CA ARG A 15 14.67 -4.19 -7.56
C ARG A 15 13.69 -3.31 -6.82
N ILE A 16 12.45 -3.33 -7.27
CA ILE A 16 11.32 -2.72 -6.59
C ILE A 16 10.82 -3.69 -5.53
N SER A 17 10.73 -3.23 -4.28
CA SER A 17 10.21 -4.01 -3.16
C SER A 17 9.27 -3.17 -2.31
N VAL A 18 8.39 -3.85 -1.57
CA VAL A 18 7.52 -3.24 -0.57
C VAL A 18 7.77 -3.94 0.76
N THR A 19 8.00 -3.15 1.81
CA THR A 19 8.06 -3.65 3.17
C THR A 19 6.67 -4.06 3.64
N ARG A 20 6.54 -5.30 4.11
CA ARG A 20 5.30 -5.79 4.73
C ARG A 20 5.45 -5.76 6.23
N VAL A 21 4.63 -4.96 6.90
CA VAL A 21 4.69 -4.77 8.35
C VAL A 21 3.85 -5.87 9.01
N PRO A 22 4.42 -6.75 9.85
CA PRO A 22 3.66 -7.76 10.55
C PRO A 22 2.56 -7.14 11.41
N VAL A 23 1.41 -7.80 11.48
CA VAL A 23 0.28 -7.41 12.33
C VAL A 23 -0.04 -8.57 13.26
N ASP A 24 -0.23 -8.27 14.54
CA ASP A 24 -0.70 -9.25 15.52
C ASP A 24 -2.17 -9.58 15.27
N ALA A 25 -2.39 -10.61 14.44
CA ALA A 25 -3.70 -11.09 14.04
C ALA A 25 -3.63 -12.56 13.60
N THR A 26 -4.76 -13.24 13.73
CA THR A 26 -4.94 -14.59 13.20
C THR A 26 -5.85 -14.54 11.97
N CYS A 27 -5.43 -15.19 10.88
CA CYS A 27 -6.25 -15.30 9.69
C CYS A 27 -7.52 -16.12 9.99
N PRO A 28 -8.72 -15.57 9.71
CA PRO A 28 -9.98 -16.29 9.96
C PRO A 28 -10.23 -17.43 8.98
N GLU A 29 -9.48 -17.51 7.88
CA GLU A 29 -9.65 -18.54 6.84
C GLU A 29 -8.78 -19.77 7.14
N CYS A 30 -7.46 -19.58 7.32
CA CYS A 30 -6.52 -20.70 7.48
C CYS A 30 -5.96 -20.86 8.88
N GLY A 31 -6.25 -19.94 9.81
CA GLY A 31 -5.73 -19.95 11.18
C GLY A 31 -4.26 -19.51 11.32
N SER A 32 -3.59 -19.10 10.23
CA SER A 32 -2.20 -18.62 10.29
C SER A 32 -2.08 -17.27 11.03
N THR A 33 -0.99 -17.08 11.77
CA THR A 33 -0.60 -15.80 12.37
C THR A 33 0.34 -14.97 11.49
N ALA A 34 0.70 -15.47 10.31
CA ALA A 34 1.50 -14.74 9.34
C ALA A 34 0.63 -13.69 8.63
N VAL A 35 0.28 -12.61 9.33
CA VAL A 35 -0.52 -11.50 8.81
C VAL A 35 0.36 -10.26 8.69
N ALA A 36 0.23 -9.53 7.58
CA ALA A 36 0.97 -8.29 7.37
C ALA A 36 0.14 -7.21 6.68
N ARG A 37 0.44 -5.95 7.02
CA ARG A 37 -0.10 -4.73 6.42
C ARG A 37 0.91 -4.09 5.49
N TYR A 38 0.49 -3.73 4.28
CA TYR A 38 1.37 -3.13 3.27
C TYR A 38 0.63 -2.37 2.18
N PRO A 39 1.31 -1.45 1.46
CA PRO A 39 0.72 -0.73 0.35
C PRO A 39 0.53 -1.61 -0.88
N VAL A 40 -0.56 -1.37 -1.60
CA VAL A 40 -0.82 -1.95 -2.92
C VAL A 40 -1.36 -0.90 -3.88
N ALA A 41 -0.99 -1.04 -5.16
CA ALA A 41 -1.66 -0.37 -6.26
C ALA A 41 -2.91 -1.18 -6.62
N ASN A 42 -4.09 -0.57 -6.46
CA ASN A 42 -5.38 -1.17 -6.81
C ASN A 42 -6.02 -0.36 -7.97
N TYR A 43 -6.98 -0.94 -8.68
CA TYR A 43 -7.67 -0.31 -9.81
C TYR A 43 -8.46 0.94 -9.39
N ILE A 44 -8.97 0.99 -8.16
CA ILE A 44 -9.64 2.17 -7.53
C ILE A 44 -8.59 3.15 -6.93
N GLY A 45 -7.31 2.92 -7.20
CA GLY A 45 -6.20 3.70 -6.68
C GLY A 45 -5.49 3.08 -5.47
N PRO A 46 -4.57 3.83 -4.85
CA PRO A 46 -3.71 3.36 -3.76
C PRO A 46 -4.52 2.87 -2.55
N ARG A 47 -4.16 1.70 -2.01
CA ARG A 47 -4.75 1.13 -0.78
C ARG A 47 -3.68 0.59 0.14
N MET A 48 -4.01 0.53 1.43
CA MET A 48 -3.31 -0.30 2.40
C MET A 48 -4.10 -1.58 2.58
N VAL A 49 -3.44 -2.73 2.55
CA VAL A 49 -4.10 -4.02 2.74
C VAL A 49 -3.50 -4.73 3.93
N THR A 50 -4.35 -5.38 4.71
CA THR A 50 -3.93 -6.34 5.73
C THR A 50 -4.31 -7.73 5.24
N LYS A 51 -3.31 -8.58 4.97
CA LYS A 51 -3.53 -9.90 4.38
C LYS A 51 -2.76 -10.97 5.10
N CYS A 52 -3.32 -12.18 5.11
CA CYS A 52 -2.55 -13.38 5.42
C CYS A 52 -1.47 -13.59 4.35
N GLN A 53 -0.27 -13.95 4.77
CA GLN A 53 0.87 -14.19 3.90
C GLN A 53 0.92 -15.64 3.38
N ASP A 54 0.15 -16.54 3.98
CA ASP A 54 0.09 -17.95 3.59
C ASP A 54 -1.05 -18.24 2.60
N CYS A 55 -2.29 -17.80 2.91
CA CYS A 55 -3.46 -18.05 2.06
C CYS A 55 -3.95 -16.83 1.28
N PHE A 56 -3.34 -15.66 1.47
CA PHE A 56 -3.69 -14.39 0.81
C PHE A 56 -5.11 -13.87 1.05
N HIS A 57 -5.83 -14.41 2.05
CA HIS A 57 -7.10 -13.86 2.49
C HIS A 57 -6.95 -12.40 2.94
N HIS A 58 -7.91 -11.53 2.56
CA HIS A 58 -7.90 -10.11 2.92
C HIS A 58 -8.63 -9.92 4.23
N LEU A 59 -7.94 -9.42 5.25
CA LEU A 59 -8.55 -9.07 6.53
C LEU A 59 -9.09 -7.64 6.49
N ALA A 60 -8.38 -6.72 5.80
CA ALA A 60 -8.82 -5.34 5.64
C ALA A 60 -8.25 -4.72 4.35
N VAL A 61 -8.95 -3.71 3.82
CA VAL A 61 -8.53 -2.86 2.71
C VAL A 61 -8.91 -1.41 3.03
N ASP A 62 -7.90 -0.61 3.32
CA ASP A 62 -8.07 0.77 3.79
C ASP A 62 -7.58 1.78 2.75
N VAL A 63 -8.17 2.98 2.80
CA VAL A 63 -7.57 4.15 2.15
C VAL A 63 -6.31 4.52 2.93
N PRO A 64 -5.17 4.78 2.28
CA PRO A 64 -3.94 5.12 2.99
C PRO A 64 -4.11 6.39 3.81
N ALA A 65 -3.62 6.36 5.04
CA ALA A 65 -3.51 7.52 5.90
C ALA A 65 -2.28 8.36 5.53
N ASP A 66 -2.18 9.55 6.12
CA ASP A 66 -1.11 10.50 5.81
C ASP A 66 0.29 9.97 6.18
N ASP A 67 0.36 9.13 7.22
CA ASP A 67 1.56 8.47 7.75
C ASP A 67 1.97 7.22 6.97
N ASP A 68 1.08 6.66 6.15
CA ASP A 68 1.40 5.52 5.29
C ASP A 68 2.36 5.89 4.16
N HIS A 69 2.53 7.20 3.88
CA HIS A 69 3.35 7.73 2.78
C HIS A 69 3.08 7.01 1.44
N TRP A 70 1.83 6.57 1.24
CA TRP A 70 1.37 5.82 0.07
C TRP A 70 0.13 6.49 -0.54
N PRO A 71 0.15 6.85 -1.83
CA PRO A 71 1.30 6.82 -2.73
C PRO A 71 2.38 7.81 -2.26
N PRO A 72 3.63 7.66 -2.72
CA PRO A 72 4.74 8.52 -2.29
C PRO A 72 4.64 9.96 -2.83
N TRP A 73 3.52 10.32 -3.45
CA TRP A 73 3.15 11.65 -3.89
C TRP A 73 1.67 11.89 -3.60
N ARG A 74 1.25 13.13 -3.39
CA ARG A 74 -0.19 13.44 -3.36
C ARG A 74 -0.68 13.88 -4.73
N PRO A 75 -1.54 13.11 -5.41
CA PRO A 75 -2.19 13.61 -6.61
C PRO A 75 -3.10 14.78 -6.26
N ALA A 76 -3.26 15.74 -7.18
CA ALA A 76 -4.16 16.89 -7.00
C ALA A 76 -5.62 16.47 -6.74
N THR A 77 -5.99 15.24 -7.09
CA THR A 77 -7.31 14.65 -6.94
C THR A 77 -7.49 13.82 -5.67
N TRP A 78 -6.54 13.81 -4.73
CA TRP A 78 -6.58 12.95 -3.53
C TRP A 78 -7.88 13.06 -2.72
N GLY A 79 -8.42 14.28 -2.58
CA GLY A 79 -9.64 14.54 -1.81
C GLY A 79 -10.94 14.44 -2.61
N TRP A 80 -10.87 14.07 -3.88
CA TRP A 80 -12.07 13.97 -4.71
C TRP A 80 -12.81 12.68 -4.36
N SER A 81 -14.14 12.75 -4.28
CA SER A 81 -14.94 11.54 -4.14
C SER A 81 -14.69 10.63 -5.34
N GLY A 82 -14.24 9.39 -5.09
CA GLY A 82 -14.17 8.38 -6.14
C GLY A 82 -15.55 8.15 -6.76
N THR A 83 -15.60 7.95 -8.06
CA THR A 83 -16.85 7.54 -8.73
C THR A 83 -17.28 6.18 -8.19
N ARG A 84 -18.60 5.95 -8.02
CA ARG A 84 -19.15 4.64 -7.62
C ARG A 84 -18.76 3.49 -8.55
N ALA A 85 -18.23 3.79 -9.74
CA ALA A 85 -17.79 2.82 -10.73
C ALA A 85 -16.43 2.17 -10.43
N GLY A 86 -15.69 2.66 -9.43
CA GLY A 86 -14.28 2.26 -9.20
C GLY A 86 -13.31 3.14 -9.96
#